data_AF-A0ABD1ES56-F1
#
_entry.id   AF-A0ABD1ES56-F1
#
_cell.length_a   1.000
_cell.length_b   1.000
_cell.length_c   1.000
_cell.angle_alpha   90.00
_cell.angle_beta   90.00
_cell.angle_gamma   90.00
#
_symmetry.space_group_name_H-M   'P 1'
#
loop_
_entity.id
_entity.type
_entity.pdbx_description
1 polymer ?
#
loop_
_entity_poly.entity_id
_entity_poly.type
_entity_poly.pdbx_seq_one_letter_code
_entity_poly.pdbx_strand_id
1 'polypeptide(L)'
;MGDVAVDVSGEMNVPQIASKENPYSRYFKFPSEIPDPKEWIQQQRQNVRPWLVFVQTSNFKAAPSIPRLSKRIMRNIEYFQANYLFVFLGLIVYCLITSPLILLAITGSFYAGYKLNQRNLQKKLILFGKELTLAQQYGLVAICSMPVYYLVGAHGAIFWVLGASMVIITLHAAFYNIEALAPRRDDEFPLLEEV
;
A
#
# COMPACT_ATOMS: atom_id res chain seq x y z
N MET A 1 76.45 -30.43 7.83
CA MET A 1 75.56 -30.15 6.69
C MET A 1 74.14 -30.20 7.24
N GLY A 2 73.46 -29.05 7.30
CA GLY A 2 72.07 -28.99 7.74
C GLY A 2 71.15 -29.19 6.54
N ASP A 3 70.30 -30.21 6.60
CA ASP A 3 69.28 -30.45 5.58
C ASP A 3 68.16 -29.44 5.75
N VAL A 4 68.08 -28.47 4.83
CA VAL A 4 67.00 -27.49 4.77
C VAL A 4 65.81 -28.17 4.08
N ALA A 5 64.89 -28.70 4.87
CA ALA A 5 63.59 -29.13 4.38
C ALA A 5 62.75 -27.89 4.02
N VAL A 6 62.60 -27.62 2.72
CA VAL A 6 61.71 -26.58 2.23
C VAL A 6 60.29 -27.14 2.24
N ASP A 7 59.44 -26.62 3.13
CA ASP A 7 58.02 -26.95 3.20
C ASP A 7 57.29 -26.25 2.04
N VAL A 8 56.90 -27.03 1.02
CA VAL A 8 56.15 -26.57 -0.15
C VAL A 8 54.66 -26.83 0.08
N SER A 9 54.10 -26.16 1.08
CA SER A 9 52.66 -26.12 1.34
C SER A 9 52.10 -24.76 0.89
N GLY A 10 52.11 -24.53 -0.42
CA GLY A 10 51.43 -23.39 -1.02
C GLY A 10 49.91 -23.59 -0.95
N GLU A 11 49.21 -22.78 -0.16
CA GLU A 11 47.75 -22.70 -0.20
C GLU A 11 47.30 -22.19 -1.58
N MET A 12 46.86 -23.11 -2.44
CA MET A 12 46.27 -22.76 -3.72
C MET A 12 44.87 -22.19 -3.48
N ASN A 13 44.76 -20.85 -3.42
CA ASN A 13 43.47 -20.20 -3.32
C ASN A 13 42.67 -20.43 -4.62
N VAL A 14 41.58 -21.18 -4.52
CA VAL A 14 40.68 -21.47 -5.65
C VAL A 14 40.02 -20.15 -6.04
N PRO A 15 40.08 -19.71 -7.31
CA PRO A 15 39.42 -18.47 -7.72
C PRO A 15 37.93 -18.58 -7.43
N GLN A 16 37.39 -17.62 -6.66
CA GLN A 16 35.97 -17.52 -6.40
C GLN A 16 35.24 -17.38 -7.75
N ILE A 17 34.51 -18.42 -8.14
CA ILE A 17 33.64 -18.39 -9.31
C ILE A 17 32.58 -17.34 -9.00
N ALA A 18 32.71 -16.15 -9.58
CA ALA A 18 31.71 -15.10 -9.50
C ALA A 18 30.36 -15.70 -9.93
N SER A 19 29.42 -15.76 -8.98
CA SER A 19 28.05 -16.15 -9.25
C SER A 19 27.52 -15.25 -10.37
N LYS A 20 27.24 -15.84 -11.54
CA LYS A 20 26.60 -15.14 -12.67
C LYS A 20 25.26 -14.59 -12.19
N GLU A 21 25.25 -13.31 -11.79
CA GLU A 21 24.01 -12.62 -11.47
C GLU A 21 23.17 -12.50 -12.75
N ASN A 22 21.93 -12.99 -12.66
CA ASN A 22 21.03 -13.06 -13.79
C ASN A 22 20.66 -11.63 -14.24
N PRO A 23 20.90 -11.20 -15.50
CA PRO A 23 20.77 -9.80 -15.93
C PRO A 23 19.35 -9.23 -15.79
N TYR A 24 18.35 -10.09 -15.64
CA TYR A 24 16.96 -9.71 -15.40
C TYR A 24 16.65 -9.24 -13.97
N SER A 25 17.52 -9.54 -12.99
CA SER A 25 17.33 -9.14 -11.58
C SER A 25 17.46 -7.64 -11.35
N ARG A 26 18.18 -6.93 -12.23
CA ARG A 26 18.43 -5.48 -12.10
C ARG A 26 17.19 -4.63 -12.37
N TYR A 27 16.22 -5.13 -13.15
CA TYR A 27 15.02 -4.38 -13.53
C TYR A 27 13.90 -4.44 -12.48
N PHE A 28 13.92 -5.44 -11.61
CA PHE A 28 12.91 -5.62 -10.57
C PHE A 28 13.56 -5.54 -9.18
N LYS A 29 13.96 -4.33 -8.79
CA LYS A 29 14.29 -4.03 -7.39
C LYS A 29 12.99 -3.91 -6.60
N PHE A 30 12.40 -5.04 -6.24
CA PHE A 30 11.35 -5.05 -5.24
C PHE A 30 11.96 -4.63 -3.89
N PRO A 31 11.39 -3.65 -3.17
CA PRO A 31 11.82 -3.35 -1.81
C PRO A 31 11.74 -4.63 -0.98
N SER A 32 12.87 -5.10 -0.44
CA SER A 32 12.93 -6.34 0.36
C SER A 32 12.42 -6.15 1.78
N GLU A 33 12.28 -4.90 2.22
CA GLU A 33 11.86 -4.51 3.56
C GLU A 33 10.38 -4.13 3.49
N ILE A 34 9.48 -5.10 3.72
CA ILE A 34 8.09 -4.78 4.01
C ILE A 34 8.07 -4.22 5.44
N PRO A 35 7.73 -2.93 5.66
CA PRO A 35 7.68 -2.38 7.01
C PRO A 35 6.70 -3.19 7.87
N ASP A 36 7.01 -3.34 9.17
CA ASP A 36 6.13 -4.07 10.08
C ASP A 36 4.73 -3.42 10.05
N PRO A 37 3.66 -4.18 9.73
CA PRO A 37 2.30 -3.63 9.66
C PRO A 37 1.89 -2.89 10.93
N LYS A 38 2.39 -3.30 12.10
CA LYS A 38 2.09 -2.63 13.37
C LYS A 38 2.71 -1.25 13.45
N GLU A 39 3.96 -1.12 13.06
CA GLU A 39 4.67 0.16 13.05
C GLU A 39 4.06 1.11 12.02
N TRP A 40 3.70 0.61 10.83
CA TRP A 40 3.02 1.40 9.81
C TRP A 40 1.65 1.90 10.31
N ILE A 41 0.83 1.04 10.92
CA ILE A 41 -0.46 1.46 11.49
C ILE A 41 -0.26 2.47 12.62
N GLN A 42 0.73 2.26 13.49
CA GLN A 42 1.04 3.19 14.58
C GLN A 42 1.47 4.56 14.02
N GLN A 43 2.32 4.58 13.01
CA GLN A 43 2.76 5.79 12.32
C GLN A 43 1.58 6.50 11.65
N GLN A 44 0.71 5.77 10.96
CA GLN A 44 -0.51 6.35 10.39
C GLN A 44 -1.43 6.93 11.47
N ARG A 45 -1.59 6.22 12.60
CA ARG A 45 -2.41 6.69 13.74
C ARG A 45 -1.84 7.94 14.39
N GLN A 46 -0.52 8.06 14.50
CA GLN A 46 0.16 9.25 15.02
C GLN A 46 0.03 10.45 14.08
N ASN A 47 -0.06 10.20 12.76
CA ASN A 47 -0.28 11.23 11.75
C ASN A 47 -1.77 11.64 11.62
N VAL A 48 -2.70 10.94 12.28
CA VAL A 48 -4.13 11.32 12.29
C VAL A 48 -4.26 12.68 12.96
N ARG A 49 -4.84 13.62 12.20
CA ARG A 49 -5.15 14.95 12.72
C ARG A 49 -6.48 14.92 13.47
N PRO A 50 -6.68 15.80 14.47
CA PRO A 50 -7.91 15.81 15.26
C PRO A 50 -9.16 15.86 14.37
N TRP A 51 -10.05 14.86 14.51
CA TRP A 51 -11.28 14.75 13.72
C TRP A 51 -12.20 15.97 13.87
N LEU A 52 -12.14 16.65 15.02
CA LEU A 52 -12.86 17.91 15.24
C LEU A 52 -12.46 18.97 14.22
N VAL A 53 -11.17 19.10 13.90
CA VAL A 53 -10.66 20.08 12.91
C VAL A 53 -11.05 19.67 11.49
N PHE A 54 -11.16 18.37 11.23
CA PHE A 54 -11.62 17.83 9.95
C PHE A 54 -13.10 18.12 9.70
N VAL A 55 -13.96 17.94 10.72
CA VAL A 55 -15.42 18.15 10.59
C VAL A 55 -15.83 19.61 10.84
N GLN A 56 -14.92 20.47 11.29
CA GLN A 56 -15.23 21.85 11.61
C GLN A 56 -15.67 22.64 10.37
N THR A 57 -16.99 22.83 10.25
CA THR A 57 -17.63 23.44 9.08
C THR A 57 -17.45 24.94 8.97
N SER A 58 -16.94 25.61 10.01
CA SER A 58 -16.73 27.06 10.03
C SER A 58 -15.69 27.55 9.01
N ASN A 59 -14.86 26.65 8.48
CA ASN A 59 -13.83 26.97 7.49
C ASN A 59 -14.26 26.64 6.04
N PHE A 60 -15.51 26.27 5.80
CA PHE A 60 -16.00 26.02 4.44
C PHE A 60 -16.20 27.35 3.70
N LYS A 61 -15.35 27.62 2.70
CA LYS A 61 -15.48 28.79 1.80
C LYS A 61 -15.20 28.36 0.37
N ALA A 62 -16.11 28.67 -0.55
CA ALA A 62 -15.90 28.41 -1.97
C ALA A 62 -14.70 29.23 -2.48
N ALA A 63 -13.80 28.59 -3.24
CA ALA A 63 -12.69 29.30 -3.86
C ALA A 63 -13.20 30.16 -5.03
N PRO A 64 -12.74 31.42 -5.15
CA PRO A 64 -13.18 32.31 -6.23
C PRO A 64 -12.61 31.95 -7.62
N SER A 65 -11.62 31.05 -7.72
CA SER A 65 -11.04 30.62 -9.00
C SER A 65 -10.51 29.19 -9.02
N ILE A 66 -10.64 28.51 -10.18
CA ILE A 66 -10.24 27.11 -10.40
C ILE A 66 -8.74 26.83 -10.15
N PRO A 67 -7.79 27.71 -10.56
CA PRO A 67 -6.36 27.48 -10.28
C PRO A 67 -6.01 27.54 -8.79
N ARG A 68 -6.71 28.40 -8.03
CA ARG A 68 -6.55 28.48 -6.57
C ARG A 68 -7.21 27.27 -5.88
N LEU A 69 -8.32 26.78 -6.42
CA LEU A 69 -8.99 25.58 -5.94
C LEU A 69 -8.10 24.34 -6.03
N SER A 70 -7.43 24.10 -7.16
CA SER A 70 -6.53 22.95 -7.33
C SER A 70 -5.38 22.95 -6.31
N LYS A 71 -4.75 24.11 -6.08
CA LYS A 71 -3.71 24.26 -5.05
C LYS A 71 -4.24 24.00 -3.63
N ARG A 72 -5.47 24.44 -3.33
CA ARG A 72 -6.12 24.15 -2.04
C ARG A 72 -6.39 22.66 -1.87
N ILE A 73 -6.89 21.99 -2.91
CA ILE A 73 -7.16 20.55 -2.90
C ILE A 73 -5.88 19.77 -2.60
N MET A 74 -4.78 20.02 -3.33
CA MET A 74 -3.50 19.34 -3.10
C MET A 74 -3.01 19.51 -1.65
N ARG A 75 -3.04 20.74 -1.13
CA ARG A 75 -2.60 21.02 0.25
C ARG A 75 -3.50 20.37 1.30
N ASN A 76 -4.81 20.34 1.05
CA ASN A 76 -5.77 19.67 1.94
C ASN A 76 -5.59 18.15 1.94
N ILE A 77 -5.32 17.55 0.78
CA ILE A 77 -5.04 16.12 0.65
C ILE A 77 -3.78 15.76 1.44
N GLU A 78 -2.71 16.55 1.33
CA GLU A 78 -1.48 16.34 2.08
C GLU A 78 -1.68 16.53 3.59
N TYR A 79 -2.42 17.56 3.99
CA TYR A 79 -2.64 17.88 5.40
C TYR A 79 -3.54 16.85 6.12
N PHE A 80 -4.57 16.34 5.45
CA PHE A 80 -5.52 15.36 6.01
C PHE A 80 -5.36 13.95 5.44
N GLN A 81 -4.19 13.61 4.88
CA GLN A 81 -3.94 12.32 4.24
C GLN A 81 -4.37 11.11 5.10
N ALA A 82 -3.96 11.10 6.37
CA ALA A 82 -4.33 10.04 7.30
C ALA A 82 -5.86 9.97 7.53
N ASN A 83 -6.53 11.11 7.69
CA ASN A 83 -7.99 11.15 7.92
C ASN A 83 -8.76 10.65 6.68
N TYR A 84 -8.33 11.02 5.47
CA TYR A 84 -8.91 10.51 4.23
C TYR A 84 -8.67 9.01 4.04
N LEU A 85 -7.50 8.50 4.46
CA LEU A 85 -7.23 7.07 4.50
C LEU A 85 -8.25 6.36 5.41
N PHE A 86 -8.53 6.88 6.61
CA PHE A 86 -9.54 6.30 7.50
C PHE A 86 -10.96 6.34 6.89
N VAL A 87 -11.35 7.43 6.23
CA VAL A 87 -12.63 7.51 5.51
C VAL A 87 -12.71 6.46 4.39
N PHE A 88 -11.63 6.31 3.63
CA PHE A 88 -11.52 5.30 2.58
C PHE A 88 -11.63 3.87 3.14
N LEU A 89 -10.91 3.56 4.23
CA LEU A 89 -11.05 2.26 4.91
C LEU A 89 -12.47 2.04 5.44
N GLY A 90 -13.09 3.07 6.00
CA GLY A 90 -14.48 3.01 6.45
C GLY A 90 -15.45 2.69 5.29
N LEU A 91 -15.26 3.30 4.13
CA LEU A 91 -16.04 3.02 2.92
C LEU A 91 -15.84 1.59 2.42
N ILE A 92 -14.62 1.05 2.47
CA ILE A 92 -14.34 -0.36 2.16
C ILE A 92 -15.15 -1.26 3.10
N VAL A 93 -15.04 -1.06 4.42
CA VAL A 93 -15.75 -1.87 5.41
C VAL A 93 -17.26 -1.77 5.23
N TYR A 94 -17.79 -0.56 5.01
CA TYR A 94 -19.19 -0.32 4.72
C TYR A 94 -19.66 -1.07 3.47
N CYS A 95 -18.87 -1.05 2.40
CA CYS A 95 -19.15 -1.78 1.16
C CYS A 95 -19.16 -3.30 1.37
N LEU A 96 -18.21 -3.82 2.15
CA LEU A 96 -18.14 -5.24 2.50
C LEU A 96 -19.35 -5.70 3.33
N ILE A 97 -19.81 -4.88 4.27
CA ILE A 97 -20.98 -5.20 5.12
C ILE A 97 -22.28 -5.12 4.30
N THR A 98 -22.39 -4.14 3.41
CA THR A 98 -23.61 -3.94 2.59
C THR A 98 -23.78 -5.02 1.53
N SER A 99 -22.70 -5.68 1.10
CA SER A 99 -22.75 -6.76 0.10
C SER A 99 -22.44 -8.14 0.72
N PRO A 100 -23.47 -8.89 1.19
CA PRO A 100 -23.27 -10.19 1.83
C PRO A 100 -22.61 -11.22 0.89
N LEU A 101 -22.81 -11.08 -0.43
CA LEU A 101 -22.20 -11.99 -1.42
C LEU A 101 -20.67 -11.84 -1.50
N ILE A 102 -20.15 -10.60 -1.45
CA ILE A 102 -18.71 -10.34 -1.44
C ILE A 102 -18.08 -10.88 -0.16
N LEU A 103 -18.76 -10.69 0.98
CA LEU A 103 -18.31 -11.19 2.28
C LEU A 103 -18.21 -12.73 2.28
N LEU A 104 -19.21 -13.41 1.71
CA LEU A 104 -19.17 -14.87 1.54
C LEU A 104 -18.05 -15.32 0.58
N ALA A 105 -17.81 -14.61 -0.52
CA ALA A 105 -16.72 -14.93 -1.45
C ALA A 105 -15.34 -14.78 -0.80
N ILE A 106 -15.12 -13.72 -0.02
CA ILE A 106 -13.89 -13.49 0.75
C ILE A 106 -13.71 -14.58 1.81
N THR A 107 -14.77 -14.87 2.59
CA THR A 107 -14.73 -15.89 3.64
C THR A 107 -14.47 -17.27 3.06
N GLY A 108 -15.13 -17.63 1.95
CA GLY A 108 -14.91 -18.89 1.23
C GLY A 108 -13.49 -19.01 0.69
N SER A 109 -12.94 -17.94 0.12
CA SER A 109 -11.56 -17.93 -0.39
C SER A 109 -10.53 -18.01 0.73
N PHE A 110 -10.77 -17.30 1.84
CA PHE A 110 -9.91 -17.36 3.03
C PHE A 110 -9.95 -18.76 3.66
N TYR A 111 -11.13 -19.36 3.76
CA TYR A 111 -11.29 -20.73 4.25
C TYR A 111 -10.60 -21.76 3.34
N ALA A 112 -10.74 -21.62 2.01
CA ALA A 112 -10.04 -22.46 1.05
C ALA A 112 -8.50 -22.31 1.16
N GLY A 113 -8.01 -21.06 1.29
CA GLY A 113 -6.59 -20.76 1.49
C GLY A 113 -6.07 -21.30 2.82
N TYR A 114 -6.81 -21.14 3.92
CA TYR A 114 -6.46 -21.68 5.24
C TYR A 114 -6.40 -23.20 5.22
N LYS A 115 -7.41 -23.86 4.65
CA LYS A 115 -7.45 -25.31 4.49
C LYS A 115 -6.29 -25.80 3.63
N LEU A 116 -5.92 -25.08 2.58
CA LEU A 116 -4.77 -25.39 1.73
C LEU A 116 -3.45 -25.23 2.48
N ASN A 117 -3.30 -24.16 3.27
CA ASN A 117 -2.14 -23.93 4.12
C ASN A 117 -1.98 -25.04 5.17
N GLN A 118 -3.06 -25.41 5.85
CA GLN A 118 -3.04 -26.55 6.78
C GLN A 118 -2.67 -27.86 6.08
N ARG A 119 -3.20 -28.11 4.88
CA ARG A 119 -2.86 -29.30 4.08
C ARG A 119 -1.37 -29.30 3.72
N ASN A 120 -0.81 -28.16 3.35
CA ASN A 120 0.62 -28.00 3.05
C ASN A 120 1.50 -28.31 4.27
N LEU A 121 1.13 -27.78 5.45
CA LEU A 121 1.83 -28.04 6.71
C LEU A 121 1.82 -29.52 7.11
N GLN A 122 0.76 -30.26 6.76
CA GLN A 122 0.60 -31.68 7.11
C GLN A 122 1.21 -32.62 6.05
N LYS A 123 1.09 -32.29 4.76
CA LYS A 123 1.66 -33.03 3.64
C LYS A 123 2.06 -32.04 2.55
N LYS A 124 3.35 -31.98 2.22
CA LYS A 124 3.81 -31.26 1.02
C LYS A 124 3.03 -31.77 -0.18
N LEU A 125 2.26 -30.90 -0.82
CA LEU A 125 1.46 -31.28 -1.98
C LEU A 125 2.41 -31.55 -3.14
N ILE A 126 2.64 -32.83 -3.42
CA ILE A 126 3.39 -33.31 -4.58
C ILE A 126 2.36 -33.47 -5.69
N LEU A 127 2.37 -32.55 -6.65
CA LEU A 127 1.58 -32.69 -7.89
C LEU A 127 2.58 -33.08 -8.98
N PHE A 128 2.34 -34.21 -9.66
CA PHE A 128 3.18 -34.65 -10.78
C PHE A 128 4.67 -34.90 -10.44
N GLY A 129 4.98 -35.29 -9.20
CA GLY A 129 6.35 -35.60 -8.77
C GLY A 129 7.23 -34.38 -8.44
N LYS A 130 6.69 -33.15 -8.46
CA LYS A 130 7.36 -31.94 -7.95
C LYS A 130 6.63 -31.39 -6.73
N GLU A 131 7.41 -30.96 -5.72
CA GLU A 131 6.88 -30.24 -4.57
C GLU A 131 6.33 -28.88 -5.03
N LEU A 132 5.02 -28.65 -4.91
CA LEU A 132 4.42 -27.35 -5.20
C LEU A 132 4.82 -26.36 -4.11
N THR A 133 5.49 -25.29 -4.51
CA THR A 133 5.78 -24.15 -3.62
C THR A 133 4.48 -23.49 -3.14
N LEU A 134 4.48 -22.92 -1.93
CA LEU A 134 3.32 -22.20 -1.38
C LEU A 134 2.82 -21.10 -2.33
N ALA A 135 3.74 -20.39 -2.99
CA ALA A 135 3.42 -19.34 -3.96
C ALA A 135 2.57 -19.87 -5.13
N GLN A 136 2.91 -21.04 -5.67
CA GLN A 136 2.15 -21.67 -6.77
C GLN A 136 0.77 -22.14 -6.31
N GLN A 137 0.65 -22.61 -5.07
CA GLN A 137 -0.62 -23.05 -4.50
C GLN A 137 -1.59 -21.88 -4.32
N TYR A 138 -1.12 -20.77 -3.75
CA TYR A 138 -1.92 -19.55 -3.66
C TYR A 138 -2.23 -18.96 -5.03
N GLY A 139 -1.31 -19.03 -5.99
CA GLY A 139 -1.55 -18.62 -7.38
C GLY A 139 -2.68 -19.42 -8.05
N LEU A 140 -2.70 -20.75 -7.86
CA LEU A 140 -3.78 -21.60 -8.40
C LEU A 140 -5.13 -21.28 -7.76
N VAL A 141 -5.17 -21.11 -6.43
CA VAL A 141 -6.40 -20.70 -5.73
C VAL A 141 -6.87 -19.34 -6.23
N ALA A 142 -5.97 -18.38 -6.41
CA ALA A 142 -6.31 -17.06 -6.94
C ALA A 142 -6.97 -17.18 -8.32
N ILE A 143 -6.34 -17.91 -9.25
CA ILE A 143 -6.88 -18.12 -10.61
C ILE A 143 -8.24 -18.82 -10.56
N CYS A 144 -8.42 -19.86 -9.74
CA CYS A 144 -9.71 -20.54 -9.60
C CYS A 144 -10.78 -19.67 -8.92
N SER A 145 -10.39 -18.76 -8.03
CA SER A 145 -11.31 -17.84 -7.34
C SER A 145 -11.71 -16.63 -8.18
N MET A 146 -10.91 -16.23 -9.18
CA MET A 146 -11.17 -15.07 -10.03
C MET A 146 -12.56 -15.10 -10.70
N PRO A 147 -13.02 -16.22 -11.32
CA PRO A 147 -14.36 -16.31 -11.87
C PRO A 147 -15.47 -16.11 -10.83
N VAL A 148 -15.27 -16.60 -9.60
CA VAL A 148 -16.24 -16.44 -8.51
C VAL A 148 -16.35 -14.97 -8.11
N TYR A 149 -15.23 -14.27 -7.96
CA TYR A 149 -15.21 -12.84 -7.65
C TYR A 149 -15.80 -11.98 -8.77
N TYR A 150 -15.63 -12.40 -10.02
CA TYR A 150 -16.26 -11.75 -11.16
C TYR A 150 -17.79 -11.89 -11.10
N LEU A 151 -18.30 -13.11 -10.88
CA LEU A 151 -19.75 -13.37 -10.78
C LEU A 151 -20.40 -12.66 -9.58
N VAL A 152 -19.68 -12.57 -8.47
CA VAL A 152 -20.14 -11.87 -7.26
C VAL A 152 -20.12 -10.33 -7.43
N GLY A 153 -19.53 -9.81 -8.51
CA GLY A 153 -19.50 -8.38 -8.79
C GLY A 153 -18.52 -7.60 -7.90
N ALA A 154 -17.49 -8.26 -7.38
CA ALA A 154 -16.50 -7.62 -6.49
C ALA A 154 -15.80 -6.41 -7.15
N HIS A 155 -15.58 -6.46 -8.46
CA HIS A 155 -15.04 -5.36 -9.25
C HIS A 155 -15.91 -4.09 -9.16
N GLY A 156 -17.24 -4.24 -9.25
CA GLY A 156 -18.18 -3.12 -9.16
C GLY A 156 -18.14 -2.45 -7.79
N ALA A 157 -18.01 -3.24 -6.72
CA ALA A 157 -17.82 -2.72 -5.37
C ALA A 157 -16.52 -1.92 -5.23
N ILE A 158 -15.41 -2.40 -5.80
CA ILE A 158 -14.13 -1.68 -5.80
C ILE A 158 -14.27 -0.34 -6.54
N PHE A 159 -14.86 -0.35 -7.73
CA PHE A 159 -15.11 0.88 -8.49
C PHE A 159 -16.02 1.85 -7.74
N TRP A 160 -17.05 1.35 -7.07
CA TRP A 160 -17.95 2.16 -6.26
C TRP A 160 -17.21 2.83 -5.09
N VAL A 161 -16.42 2.07 -4.33
CA VAL A 161 -15.65 2.60 -3.20
C VAL A 161 -14.64 3.63 -3.67
N LEU A 162 -13.92 3.35 -4.77
CA LEU A 162 -12.98 4.29 -5.37
C LEU A 162 -13.70 5.58 -5.82
N GLY A 163 -14.80 5.47 -6.56
CA GLY A 163 -15.57 6.63 -7.01
C GLY A 163 -16.14 7.46 -5.86
N ALA A 164 -16.78 6.80 -4.88
CA ALA A 164 -17.32 7.46 -3.69
C ALA A 164 -16.23 8.17 -2.89
N SER A 165 -15.08 7.52 -2.68
CA SER A 165 -13.96 8.14 -1.98
C SER A 165 -13.41 9.35 -2.72
N MET A 166 -13.24 9.28 -4.05
CA MET A 166 -12.77 10.41 -4.85
C MET A 166 -13.73 11.60 -4.76
N VAL A 167 -15.03 11.37 -4.85
CA VAL A 167 -16.04 12.43 -4.70
C VAL A 167 -16.01 13.02 -3.31
N ILE A 168 -16.04 12.20 -2.25
CA ILE A 168 -16.07 12.67 -0.86
C ILE A 168 -14.79 13.44 -0.51
N ILE A 169 -13.62 12.89 -0.85
CA ILE A 169 -12.32 13.50 -0.56
C ILE A 169 -12.17 14.80 -1.36
N THR A 170 -12.48 14.78 -2.65
CA THR A 170 -12.34 15.98 -3.50
C THR A 170 -13.32 17.05 -3.08
N LEU A 171 -14.57 16.70 -2.75
CA LEU A 171 -15.56 17.64 -2.25
C LEU A 171 -15.08 18.26 -0.93
N HIS A 172 -14.65 17.45 0.03
CA HIS A 172 -14.13 17.95 1.29
C HIS A 172 -12.91 18.86 1.07
N ALA A 173 -11.95 18.42 0.27
CA ALA A 173 -10.74 19.17 -0.04
C ALA A 173 -10.99 20.44 -0.88
N ALA A 174 -12.06 20.48 -1.68
CA ALA A 174 -12.43 21.65 -2.46
C ALA A 174 -13.05 22.74 -1.59
N PHE A 175 -13.90 22.33 -0.64
CA PHE A 175 -14.63 23.27 0.20
C PHE A 175 -13.83 23.67 1.46
N TYR A 176 -12.93 22.82 1.98
CA TYR A 176 -12.18 23.09 3.20
C TYR A 176 -11.12 24.17 2.98
N ASN A 177 -11.24 25.32 3.65
CA ASN A 177 -10.26 26.40 3.50
C ASN A 177 -9.11 26.30 4.50
N ILE A 178 -8.02 25.63 4.11
CA ILE A 178 -6.80 25.54 4.92
C ILE A 178 -6.00 26.86 5.01
N GLU A 179 -6.32 27.87 4.19
CA GLU A 179 -5.68 29.21 4.28
C GLU A 179 -5.96 29.88 5.63
N ALA A 180 -7.02 29.50 6.34
CA ALA A 180 -7.34 30.01 7.67
C ALA A 180 -6.46 29.39 8.80
N LEU A 181 -5.84 28.23 8.55
CA LEU A 181 -5.04 27.50 9.55
C LEU A 181 -3.53 27.57 9.28
N ALA A 182 -3.15 27.69 8.01
CA ALA A 182 -1.76 27.86 7.57
C ALA A 182 -1.68 29.08 6.63
N PRO A 183 -1.63 30.30 7.18
CA PRO A 183 -1.35 31.49 6.38
C PRO A 183 0.01 31.29 5.69
N ARG A 184 0.03 31.53 4.39
CA ARG A 184 1.25 31.43 3.60
C ARG A 184 2.09 32.66 3.98
N ARG A 185 3.35 32.47 4.40
CA ARG A 185 4.32 33.58 4.56
C ARG A 185 4.56 34.35 3.26
N ASP A 186 4.11 33.80 2.14
CA ASP A 186 4.23 34.38 0.80
C ASP A 186 3.30 35.60 0.61
N ASP A 187 2.37 35.83 1.54
CA ASP A 187 1.46 36.99 1.54
C ASP A 187 2.09 38.21 2.26
N GLU A 188 3.21 38.02 2.97
CA GLU A 188 3.87 39.04 3.80
C GLU A 188 4.91 39.88 3.00
N PHE A 189 5.32 39.43 1.82
CA PHE A 189 6.36 40.06 1.00
C PHE A 189 5.95 40.50 -0.42
N PRO A 190 4.85 41.26 -0.58
CA PRO A 190 4.77 42.20 -1.69
C PRO A 190 4.63 43.67 -1.26
N LEU A 191 4.63 43.98 0.05
CA LEU A 191 4.42 45.36 0.53
C LEU A 191 5.70 46.14 0.89
N LEU A 192 6.89 45.62 0.57
CA LEU A 192 8.17 46.27 0.89
C LEU A 192 9.03 46.61 -0.34
N GLU A 193 8.49 46.49 -1.56
CA GLU A 193 9.23 46.79 -2.81
C GLU A 193 8.68 48.01 -3.57
N GLU A 194 7.89 48.86 -2.90
CA GLU A 194 7.57 50.22 -3.37
C GLU A 194 7.98 51.26 -2.33
N VAL A 195 9.28 51.56 -2.24
CA VAL A 195 9.81 52.87 -1.81
C VAL A 195 11.07 53.18 -2.62
#